data_AF-A0A814LX48-F1
#
_entry.id   AF-A0A814LX48-F1
#
_cell.length_a   1.000
_cell.length_b   1.000
_cell.length_c   1.000
_cell.angle_alpha   90.00
_cell.angle_beta   90.00
_cell.angle_gamma   90.00
#
_symmetry.space_group_name_H-M   'P 1'
#
loop_
_entity.id
_entity.type
_entity.pdbx_description
1 polymer ?
#
loop_
_entity_poly.entity_id
_entity_poly.type
_entity_poly.pdbx_seq_one_letter_code
_entity_poly.pdbx_strand_id
1 'polypeptide(L)'
;MLNSVVFHVLIDANQLQCCTCQSTTWTRFVDKLLPMISSSYQGHYVLLIGFIEDETNEFIRYADPGKTDGFCTTTRENFDQARRAFGTDEDLILCYEKQ
;
A
#
# COMPACT_ATOMS: atom_id res chain seq x y z
N MET A 1 12.87 -23.13 11.32
CA MET A 1 11.69 -22.83 10.47
C MET A 1 11.09 -21.56 11.05
N LEU A 2 11.11 -20.46 10.30
CA LEU A 2 10.46 -19.23 10.74
C LEU A 2 8.95 -19.48 10.72
N ASN A 3 8.30 -19.39 11.87
CA ASN A 3 6.84 -19.31 11.93
C ASN A 3 6.43 -18.14 11.04
N SER A 4 5.74 -18.45 9.94
CA SER A 4 5.40 -17.43 8.94
C SER A 4 4.18 -16.67 9.44
N VAL A 5 4.37 -15.38 9.76
CA VAL A 5 3.30 -14.45 10.10
C VAL A 5 3.11 -13.51 8.93
N VAL A 6 1.89 -13.39 8.42
CA VAL A 6 1.56 -12.57 7.26
C VAL A 6 0.47 -11.58 7.62
N PHE A 7 0.68 -10.31 7.27
CA PHE A 7 -0.25 -9.22 7.53
C PHE A 7 -0.82 -8.72 6.19
N HIS A 8 -2.12 -8.91 5.97
CA HIS A 8 -2.83 -8.23 4.88
C HIS A 8 -3.49 -6.98 5.45
N VAL A 9 -3.19 -5.83 4.84
CA VAL A 9 -3.72 -4.53 5.27
C VAL A 9 -4.64 -4.02 4.18
N LEU A 10 -5.87 -3.65 4.55
CA LEU A 10 -6.79 -2.99 3.63
C LEU A 10 -6.40 -1.52 3.50
N ILE A 11 -6.23 -1.06 2.26
CA ILE A 11 -5.93 0.34 1.96
C ILE A 11 -6.89 0.87 0.90
N ASP A 12 -7.02 2.20 0.83
CA ASP A 12 -7.58 2.87 -0.35
C ASP A 12 -6.50 3.02 -1.42
N ALA A 13 -6.66 2.28 -2.52
CA ALA A 13 -5.71 2.24 -3.63
C ALA A 13 -5.50 3.62 -4.29
N ASN A 14 -6.51 4.49 -4.23
CA ASN A 14 -6.43 5.84 -4.77
C ASN A 14 -5.56 6.77 -3.90
N GLN A 15 -5.33 6.42 -2.64
CA GLN A 15 -4.53 7.21 -1.70
C GLN A 15 -3.11 6.65 -1.51
N LEU A 16 -2.87 5.39 -1.86
CA LEU A 16 -1.55 4.78 -1.72
C LEU A 16 -0.61 5.16 -2.88
N GLN A 17 0.46 5.87 -2.55
CA GLN A 17 1.48 6.33 -3.48
C GLN A 17 2.76 5.52 -3.28
N CYS A 18 3.13 4.72 -4.28
CA CYS A 18 4.38 3.97 -4.26
C CYS A 18 5.58 4.86 -4.66
N CYS A 19 6.63 4.90 -3.82
CA CYS A 19 7.91 5.54 -4.10
C CYS A 19 8.72 4.78 -5.16
N THR A 20 8.73 3.44 -5.11
CA THR A 20 9.53 2.60 -6.04
C THR A 20 8.92 2.52 -7.44
N CYS A 21 7.60 2.60 -7.52
CA CYS A 21 6.83 2.22 -8.71
C CYS A 21 6.54 3.41 -9.62
N GLN A 22 7.20 4.55 -9.42
CA GLN A 22 6.98 5.75 -10.21
C GLN A 22 7.39 5.50 -11.67
N SER A 23 6.43 5.01 -12.46
CA SER A 23 6.46 5.00 -13.90
C SER A 23 6.28 6.44 -14.41
N THR A 24 7.10 6.76 -15.42
CA THR A 24 7.05 7.90 -16.34
C THR A 24 5.86 8.84 -16.21
N THR A 25 6.16 10.13 -15.99
CA THR A 25 5.31 11.33 -15.89
C THR A 25 4.00 11.34 -16.68
N TRP A 26 3.89 10.60 -17.79
CA TRP A 26 2.73 10.49 -18.65
C TRP A 26 1.50 9.84 -18.01
N THR A 27 1.65 8.77 -17.22
CA THR A 27 0.52 8.08 -16.57
C THR A 27 -0.15 8.97 -15.51
N ARG A 28 0.63 9.72 -14.74
CA ARG A 28 0.12 10.69 -13.75
C ARG A 28 -0.69 11.82 -14.39
N PHE A 29 -0.45 12.16 -15.66
CA PHE A 29 -1.21 13.20 -16.37
C PHE A 29 -2.60 12.72 -16.76
N VAL A 30 -2.76 11.48 -17.24
CA VAL A 30 -4.08 10.92 -17.53
C VAL A 30 -4.88 10.67 -16.25
N ASP A 31 -4.25 10.17 -15.19
CA ASP A 31 -4.91 9.98 -13.88
C ASP A 31 -5.37 11.31 -13.27
N LYS A 32 -4.61 12.41 -13.48
CA LYS A 32 -5.01 13.77 -13.06
C LYS A 32 -6.08 14.42 -13.93
N LEU A 33 -6.27 13.97 -15.18
CA LEU A 33 -7.28 14.50 -16.11
C LEU A 33 -8.59 13.69 -16.11
N LEU A 34 -8.59 12.51 -15.49
CA LEU A 34 -9.77 11.66 -15.28
C LEU A 34 -10.54 11.83 -13.94
N PRO A 35 -10.35 12.87 -13.09
CA PRO A 35 -10.98 12.90 -11.76
C PRO A 35 -12.49 13.16 -11.81
N MET A 36 -13.10 13.35 -12.99
CA MET A 36 -14.56 13.39 -13.14
C MET A 36 -15.22 12.01 -13.07
N ILE A 37 -14.48 10.91 -13.16
CA ILE A 37 -15.03 9.56 -13.11
C ILE A 37 -14.61 8.92 -11.78
N SER A 38 -15.27 9.39 -10.72
CA SER A 38 -15.23 8.92 -9.33
C SER A 38 -13.86 8.78 -8.66
N SER A 39 -13.50 9.79 -7.84
CA SER A 39 -12.60 9.66 -6.68
C SER A 39 -13.23 8.83 -5.55
N SER A 40 -13.94 7.75 -5.88
CA SER A 40 -14.56 6.88 -4.90
C SER A 40 -13.50 6.01 -4.24
N TYR A 41 -13.74 5.67 -2.98
CA TYR A 41 -12.97 4.66 -2.26
C TYR A 41 -12.73 3.41 -3.14
N GLN A 42 -11.48 2.95 -3.23
CA GLN A 42 -11.12 1.70 -3.90
C GLN A 42 -10.33 0.81 -2.94
N GLY A 43 -11.02 -0.08 -2.24
CA GLY A 43 -10.38 -1.06 -1.36
C GLY A 43 -9.43 -1.99 -2.09
N HIS A 44 -8.22 -2.16 -1.56
CA HIS A 44 -7.21 -3.10 -2.06
C HIS A 44 -6.41 -3.68 -0.89
N TYR A 45 -6.27 -5.00 -0.83
CA TYR A 45 -5.41 -5.62 0.18
C TYR A 45 -3.98 -5.69 -0.31
N VAL A 46 -3.05 -5.20 0.52
CA VAL A 46 -1.60 -5.33 0.30
C VAL A 46 -0.97 -6.17 1.39
N LEU A 47 0.13 -6.83 1.06
CA LEU A 47 0.93 -7.59 2.01
C LEU A 47 1.94 -6.67 2.68
N LEU A 48 1.81 -6.43 3.99
CA LEU A 48 2.81 -5.70 4.75
C LEU A 48 4.02 -6.61 5.00
N ILE A 49 5.19 -6.20 4.50
CA ILE A 49 6.44 -6.97 4.59
C ILE A 49 7.30 -6.47 5.75
N GLY A 50 7.29 -5.17 6.00
CA GLY A 50 8.03 -4.54 7.08
C GLY A 50 8.22 -3.06 6.84
N PHE A 51 9.14 -2.47 7.59
CA PHE A 51 9.55 -1.07 7.46
C PHE A 51 11.06 -0.98 7.27
N ILE A 52 11.52 0.12 6.68
CA ILE A 52 12.92 0.47 6.46
C ILE A 52 13.11 1.85 7.09
N GLU A 53 14.04 1.96 8.02
CA GLU A 53 14.43 3.23 8.63
C GLU A 53 15.67 3.78 7.91
N ASP A 54 15.62 5.07 7.56
CA ASP A 54 16.77 5.92 7.25
C ASP A 54 16.88 6.98 8.36
N GLU A 55 18.00 7.70 8.45
CA GLU A 55 18.30 8.66 9.53
C GLU A 55 17.21 9.74 9.75
N THR A 56 16.36 9.97 8.75
CA THR A 56 15.32 11.00 8.77
C THR A 56 13.92 10.52 8.35
N ASN A 57 13.76 9.31 7.81
CA ASN A 57 12.51 8.84 7.21
C ASN A 57 12.23 7.37 7.52
N GLU A 58 10.96 7.04 7.72
CA GLU A 58 10.48 5.65 7.82
C GLU A 58 9.68 5.31 6.56
N PHE A 59 10.12 4.26 5.87
CA PHE A 59 9.45 3.74 4.68
C PHE A 59 8.77 2.41 4.97
N ILE A 60 7.53 2.26 4.53
CA ILE A 60 6.80 1.00 4.59
C ILE A 60 7.10 0.19 3.34
N ARG A 61 7.50 -1.07 3.53
CA ARG A 61 7.69 -2.05 2.46
C ARG A 61 6.48 -2.97 2.40
N TYR A 62 5.90 -3.09 1.21
CA TYR A 62 4.74 -3.93 0.98
C TYR A 62 4.84 -4.67 -0.35
N ALA A 63 4.15 -5.80 -0.48
CA ALA A 63 3.92 -6.46 -1.77
C ALA A 63 2.49 -6.19 -2.23
N ASP A 64 2.36 -5.86 -3.51
CA ASP A 64 1.10 -5.53 -4.16
C ASP A 64 0.67 -6.74 -5.01
N PRO A 65 -0.45 -7.42 -4.69
CA PRO A 65 -0.92 -8.57 -5.47
C PRO A 65 -1.22 -8.22 -6.94
N GLY A 66 -1.46 -6.95 -7.25
CA GLY A 66 -1.66 -6.46 -8.62
C GLY A 66 -0.36 -6.36 -9.43
N LYS A 67 0.81 -6.59 -8.83
CA LYS A 67 2.11 -6.53 -9.50
C LYS A 67 2.75 -7.90 -9.58
N THR A 68 3.36 -8.18 -10.73
CA THR A 68 3.95 -9.49 -11.02
C THR A 68 5.28 -9.71 -10.33
N ASP A 69 6.06 -8.66 -10.05
CA ASP A 69 7.39 -8.78 -9.44
C ASP A 69 7.75 -7.58 -8.55
N GLY A 70 8.50 -7.87 -7.49
CA GLY A 70 9.16 -6.89 -6.64
C GLY A 70 8.35 -6.40 -5.44
N PHE A 71 9.04 -5.66 -4.56
CA PHE A 71 8.44 -5.00 -3.41
C PHE A 71 8.22 -3.52 -3.72
N CYS A 72 7.09 -3.00 -3.26
CA CYS A 72 6.80 -1.57 -3.27
C CYS A 72 7.28 -0.93 -1.97
N THR A 73 7.61 0.36 -2.04
CA THR A 73 7.81 1.19 -0.86
C THR A 73 6.92 2.42 -0.89
N THR A 74 6.53 2.92 0.27
CA THR A 74 5.86 4.22 0.45
C THR A 74 6.33 4.86 1.76
N THR A 75 6.03 6.14 1.99
CA THR A 75 6.29 6.76 3.30
C THR A 75 5.30 6.23 4.33
N ARG A 76 5.70 6.23 5.60
CA ARG A 76 4.82 5.89 6.72
C ARG A 76 3.55 6.72 6.72
N GLU A 77 3.66 8.02 6.47
CA GLU A 77 2.54 8.96 6.47
C GLU A 77 1.52 8.63 5.38
N ASN A 78 1.99 8.33 4.17
CA ASN A 78 1.09 7.99 3.06
C ASN A 78 0.46 6.61 3.25
N PHE A 79 1.20 5.63 3.79
CA PHE A 79 0.63 4.33 4.14
C PHE A 79 -0.46 4.48 5.21
N ASP A 80 -0.19 5.22 6.29
CA ASP A 80 -1.15 5.44 7.38
C ASP A 80 -2.39 6.18 6.90
N GLN A 81 -2.23 7.19 6.03
CA GLN A 81 -3.35 7.84 5.36
C GLN A 81 -4.20 6.84 4.56
N ALA A 82 -3.57 6.03 3.72
CA ALA A 82 -4.28 5.10 2.84
C ALA A 82 -5.01 3.99 3.61
N ARG A 83 -4.43 3.47 4.71
CA ARG A 83 -5.05 2.41 5.54
C ARG A 83 -6.09 2.91 6.55
N ARG A 84 -6.18 4.23 6.77
CA ARG A 84 -7.20 4.87 7.62
C ARG A 84 -8.27 5.60 6.80
N ALA A 85 -8.20 5.48 5.47
CA ALA A 85 -9.17 6.09 4.58
C ALA A 85 -10.59 5.58 4.86
N PHE A 86 -11.60 6.43 4.63
CA PHE A 86 -13.00 6.03 4.76
C PHE A 86 -13.28 4.76 3.95
N GLY A 87 -13.93 3.77 4.57
CA GLY A 87 -14.25 2.48 3.95
C GLY A 87 -13.21 1.38 4.17
N THR A 88 -12.02 1.69 4.71
CA THR A 88 -11.04 0.66 5.11
C THR A 88 -11.31 0.06 6.49
N ASP A 89 -12.02 0.78 7.35
CA ASP A 89 -12.30 0.44 8.76
C ASP A 89 -11.06 0.04 9.59
N GLU A 90 -9.87 0.45 9.12
CA GLU A 90 -8.56 0.02 9.64
C GLU A 90 -8.38 -1.53 9.66
N ASP A 91 -9.03 -2.22 8.72
CA ASP A 91 -9.05 -3.69 8.63
C ASP A 91 -7.65 -4.29 8.40
N LEU A 92 -7.34 -5.30 9.20
CA LEU A 92 -6.12 -6.08 9.10
C LEU A 92 -6.41 -7.57 9.28
N ILE A 93 -5.86 -8.39 8.38
CA ILE A 93 -5.92 -9.85 8.49
C ILE A 93 -4.53 -10.36 8.86
N LEU A 94 -4.46 -11.05 10.00
CA LEU A 94 -3.26 -11.73 10.48
C LEU A 94 -3.37 -13.23 10.21
N CYS A 95 -2.51 -13.74 9.33
CA CYS A 95 -2.36 -15.17 9.09
C CYS A 95 -1.11 -15.66 9.83
N TYR A 96 -1.25 -16.69 10.67
CA TYR A 96 -0.14 -17.27 11.43
C TYR A 96 -0.34 -18.77 11.59
N GLU A 97 0.77 -19.50 11.74
CA GLU A 97 0.72 -20.92 12.06
C GLU A 97 0.27 -21.10 13.52
N LYS A 98 -0.80 -21.88 13.69
CA LYS A 98 -1.30 -22.28 15.00
C LYS A 98 -0.38 -23.37 15.57
N GLN A 99 0.17 -23.11 16.76
CA GLN A 99 0.98 -24.08 17.51
C GLN A 99 0.14 -25.25 18.02
#